data_AF-A0A0D9YM72-F1
#
_entry.id   AF-A0A0D9YM72-F1
#
_cell.length_a   1.000
_cell.length_b   1.000
_cell.length_c   1.000
_cell.angle_alpha   90.00
_cell.angle_beta   90.00
_cell.angle_gamma   90.00
#
_symmetry.space_group_name_H-M   'P 1'
#
loop_
_entity.id
_entity.type
_entity.pdbx_description
1 polymer ?
#
loop_
_entity_poly.entity_id
_entity_poly.type
_entity_poly.pdbx_seq_one_letter_code
_entity_poly.pdbx_strand_id
1 'polypeptide(L)'
;MYRLGASSCRRAAALADRIYSTPTSSLANVNPISRLGTNPNNRSGILEEKKVKKTKNRRFLYMVDFRAVDSSFQRLRRIDPSSLFYADRAAAAASPAAVEDVRLPPTDINFFPPGSSNSGTDNITWMGIMRRNDDKIIAVDQAGRTIIYDPAKHSVGALPTMVTPKLWTLSLAVGKDLYVMAVSPHPDGVTERSFEALVRCKKPELDDCLWRPMPPPPYVHAADYKHVVGDTCAYAAVGNSHILLSSMRHGTYSFDTARATWSKAGDWTLPFSDHAEFVPEHGLWFGLSAADDGVLGAWDLSSSTVQQPEPPPPAHPGCRDFAVPGPSRRRARPSHAIDLGEFTEVYSSHVIHLGDSKLCVAKLYKVSRRGTCTEYCCDFESDERNFAVFTGVEVVRSHDDELRIIRHKSQRYSFGERYIPTSVL
;
A
#
# COMPACT_ATOMS: atom_id res chain seq x y z
N MET A 1 16.36 18.80 -6.77
CA MET A 1 15.67 18.65 -8.06
C MET A 1 15.69 17.17 -8.47
N TYR A 2 14.74 16.38 -7.96
CA TYR A 2 14.29 15.07 -8.47
C TYR A 2 12.92 14.83 -7.82
N ARG A 3 11.83 15.30 -8.46
CA ARG A 3 10.47 14.90 -8.08
C ARG A 3 10.21 13.53 -8.70
N LEU A 4 10.75 12.49 -8.08
CA LEU A 4 10.25 11.14 -8.29
C LEU A 4 8.92 11.07 -7.54
N GLY A 5 7.83 11.32 -8.27
CA GLY A 5 6.49 10.94 -7.80
C GLY A 5 6.52 9.45 -7.45
N ALA A 6 5.84 9.08 -6.37
CA ALA A 6 5.77 7.73 -5.83
C ALA A 6 5.67 6.72 -6.98
N SER A 7 6.78 6.04 -7.25
CA SER A 7 6.86 5.09 -8.34
C SER A 7 6.13 3.84 -7.89
N SER A 8 5.03 3.52 -8.58
CA SER A 8 4.66 2.13 -8.76
C SER A 8 5.92 1.34 -9.15
N CYS A 9 6.16 0.24 -8.44
CA CYS A 9 7.22 -0.76 -8.62
C CYS A 9 7.58 -1.08 -10.09
N ARG A 10 6.68 -0.81 -11.05
CA ARG A 10 6.83 -1.12 -12.48
C ARG A 10 7.81 -0.22 -13.24
N ARG A 11 8.06 1.04 -12.84
CA ARG A 11 9.02 1.90 -13.58
C ARG A 11 10.49 1.54 -13.32
N ALA A 12 10.81 0.92 -12.18
CA ALA A 12 12.14 0.39 -11.91
C ALA A 12 12.43 -0.91 -12.69
N ALA A 13 11.41 -1.75 -12.91
CA ALA A 13 11.55 -3.01 -13.66
C ALA A 13 11.77 -2.78 -15.17
N ALA A 14 11.02 -1.86 -15.80
CA ALA A 14 11.16 -1.59 -17.23
C ALA A 14 12.48 -0.90 -17.64
N LEU A 15 13.20 -0.30 -16.68
CA LEU A 15 14.52 0.27 -16.90
C LEU A 15 15.65 -0.78 -16.76
N ALA A 16 15.43 -1.85 -15.99
CA ALA A 16 16.42 -2.89 -15.73
C ALA A 16 16.60 -3.85 -16.92
N ASP A 17 15.51 -4.22 -17.62
CA ASP A 17 15.57 -5.12 -18.78
C ASP A 17 16.28 -4.50 -20.00
N ARG A 18 16.38 -3.17 -20.05
CA ARG A 18 17.03 -2.45 -21.16
C ARG A 18 18.54 -2.23 -20.96
N ILE A 19 19.06 -2.45 -19.75
CA ILE A 19 20.47 -2.23 -19.41
C ILE A 19 21.27 -3.54 -19.41
N TYR A 20 20.60 -4.69 -19.29
CA TYR A 20 21.24 -6.01 -19.31
C TYR A 20 20.62 -6.91 -20.37
N SER A 21 20.80 -6.57 -21.63
CA SER A 21 20.57 -7.50 -22.74
C SER A 21 21.72 -7.40 -23.73
N THR A 22 22.67 -8.33 -23.65
CA THR A 22 23.39 -8.80 -24.83
C THR A 22 23.37 -10.33 -24.87
N PRO A 23 23.24 -10.94 -26.07
CA PRO A 23 22.87 -12.33 -26.22
C PRO A 23 24.11 -13.19 -26.47
N THR A 24 24.14 -14.40 -25.91
CA THR A 24 24.86 -15.52 -26.52
C THR A 24 24.14 -16.84 -26.27
N SER A 25 23.82 -17.46 -27.38
CA SER A 25 23.23 -18.77 -27.60
C SER A 25 24.14 -19.92 -27.17
N SER A 26 23.57 -21.00 -26.64
CA SER A 26 23.79 -22.34 -27.22
C SER A 26 22.69 -23.31 -26.78
N LEU A 27 22.26 -24.11 -27.74
CA LEU A 27 21.21 -25.13 -27.67
C LEU A 27 21.73 -26.40 -26.99
N ALA A 28 20.89 -27.07 -26.21
CA ALA A 28 20.74 -28.53 -26.24
C ALA A 28 19.41 -28.98 -25.60
N ASN A 29 18.54 -29.53 -26.45
CA ASN A 29 17.40 -30.38 -26.12
C ASN A 29 17.82 -31.57 -25.24
N VAL A 30 17.01 -31.93 -24.22
CA VAL A 30 16.48 -33.31 -24.03
C VAL A 30 15.15 -33.24 -23.26
N ASN A 31 14.17 -34.02 -23.75
CA ASN A 31 12.78 -34.16 -23.30
C ASN A 31 12.60 -34.98 -21.98
N PRO A 32 11.38 -34.98 -21.40
CA PRO A 32 11.12 -35.37 -20.01
C PRO A 32 10.81 -36.86 -19.84
N ILE A 33 11.09 -37.40 -18.65
CA ILE A 33 10.57 -38.70 -18.22
C ILE A 33 9.71 -38.50 -16.97
N SER A 34 8.42 -38.75 -17.17
CA SER A 34 7.36 -38.96 -16.20
C SER A 34 7.67 -40.10 -15.24
N ARG A 35 7.38 -39.93 -13.94
CA ARG A 35 6.97 -41.06 -13.08
C ARG A 35 5.90 -40.63 -12.08
N LEU A 36 4.75 -41.27 -12.24
CA LEU A 36 3.68 -41.40 -11.27
C LEU A 36 4.19 -42.00 -9.96
N GLY A 37 3.63 -41.54 -8.84
CA GLY A 37 3.77 -42.15 -7.53
C GLY A 37 2.58 -41.78 -6.65
N THR A 38 1.53 -42.59 -6.73
CA THR A 38 0.36 -42.61 -5.85
C THR A 38 0.71 -43.19 -4.48
N ASN A 39 0.29 -42.55 -3.37
CA ASN A 39 -0.60 -43.18 -2.37
C ASN A 39 -1.06 -42.20 -1.27
N PRO A 40 -2.25 -42.43 -0.68
CA PRO A 40 -2.98 -41.50 0.17
C PRO A 40 -2.69 -41.73 1.66
N ASN A 41 -3.08 -40.77 2.52
CA ASN A 41 -3.68 -41.11 3.82
C ASN A 41 -4.45 -39.94 4.42
N ASN A 42 -5.77 -40.11 4.43
CA ASN A 42 -6.74 -39.42 5.26
C ASN A 42 -6.43 -39.63 6.75
N ARG A 43 -6.38 -38.57 7.55
CA ARG A 43 -6.81 -38.60 8.95
C ARG A 43 -7.57 -37.32 9.30
N SER A 44 -8.86 -37.52 9.51
CA SER A 44 -9.84 -36.63 10.10
C SER A 44 -9.37 -36.03 11.43
N GLY A 45 -9.37 -34.71 11.52
CA GLY A 45 -9.16 -33.94 12.75
C GLY A 45 -10.22 -32.86 12.86
N ILE A 46 -11.23 -33.16 13.68
CA ILE A 46 -12.20 -32.31 14.37
C ILE A 46 -11.92 -30.79 14.22
N LEU A 47 -12.82 -30.08 13.50
CA LEU A 47 -12.85 -28.61 13.50
C LEU A 47 -13.29 -28.12 14.88
N GLU A 48 -12.37 -27.53 15.65
CA GLU A 48 -12.74 -26.58 16.67
C GLU A 48 -13.31 -25.33 15.97
N GLU A 49 -14.58 -25.01 16.22
CA GLU A 49 -15.17 -23.73 15.83
C GLU A 49 -14.39 -22.59 16.50
N LYS A 50 -13.45 -21.99 15.77
CA LYS A 50 -12.82 -20.74 16.16
C LYS A 50 -13.90 -19.67 16.25
N LYS A 51 -14.23 -19.27 17.48
CA LYS A 51 -15.11 -18.14 17.79
C LYS A 51 -14.53 -16.87 17.14
N VAL A 52 -15.03 -16.51 15.95
CA VAL A 52 -14.61 -15.30 15.23
C VAL A 52 -15.03 -14.10 16.06
N LYS A 53 -14.04 -13.40 16.62
CA LYS A 53 -14.25 -12.18 17.40
C LYS A 53 -14.77 -11.11 16.42
N LYS A 54 -16.00 -10.64 16.60
CA LYS A 54 -16.63 -9.61 15.75
C LYS A 54 -15.70 -8.39 15.63
N THR A 55 -15.17 -8.18 14.43
CA THR A 55 -14.32 -7.04 14.10
C THR A 55 -15.17 -5.77 14.16
N LYS A 56 -14.61 -4.65 14.63
CA LYS A 56 -15.33 -3.37 14.57
C LYS A 56 -15.44 -2.94 13.13
N ASN A 57 -16.65 -2.57 12.71
CA ASN A 57 -16.84 -1.91 11.42
C ASN A 57 -16.18 -0.54 11.45
N ARG A 58 -15.35 -0.29 10.44
CA ARG A 58 -14.73 0.99 10.20
C ARG A 58 -15.79 1.94 9.67
N ARG A 59 -16.13 2.93 10.49
CA ARG A 59 -17.17 3.91 10.15
C ARG A 59 -16.74 4.90 9.07
N PHE A 60 -15.45 5.24 9.00
CA PHE A 60 -14.92 6.24 8.08
C PHE A 60 -13.59 5.81 7.46
N LEU A 61 -13.37 6.26 6.24
CA LEU A 61 -12.05 6.30 5.61
C LEU A 61 -11.42 7.67 5.86
N TYR A 62 -10.10 7.70 6.02
CA TYR A 62 -9.38 8.97 6.13
C TYR A 62 -8.45 9.15 4.94
N MET A 63 -8.60 10.27 4.26
CA MET A 63 -7.77 10.62 3.11
C MET A 63 -6.83 11.76 3.51
N VAL A 64 -5.54 11.59 3.22
CA VAL A 64 -4.51 12.56 3.55
C VAL A 64 -4.10 13.31 2.29
N ASP A 65 -4.08 14.65 2.34
CA ASP A 65 -3.61 15.49 1.24
C ASP A 65 -2.88 16.75 1.72
N PHE A 66 -1.92 17.24 0.92
CA PHE A 66 -1.24 18.51 1.17
C PHE A 66 -1.35 19.43 -0.04
N ARG A 67 -0.98 20.69 0.12
CA ARG A 67 -1.04 21.68 -0.96
C ARG A 67 0.28 21.70 -1.73
N ALA A 68 0.21 21.56 -3.05
CA ALA A 68 1.39 21.38 -3.90
C ALA A 68 2.36 22.57 -3.88
N VAL A 69 1.80 23.78 -3.73
CA VAL A 69 2.56 25.05 -3.67
C VAL A 69 2.99 25.39 -2.23
N ASP A 70 2.40 24.72 -1.24
CA ASP A 70 2.59 25.02 0.18
C ASP A 70 2.40 23.73 0.99
N SER A 71 3.48 22.97 1.16
CA SER A 71 3.48 21.72 1.92
C SER A 71 3.58 21.94 3.43
N SER A 72 3.31 23.17 3.93
CA SER A 72 3.46 23.53 5.35
C SER A 72 2.51 22.78 6.28
N PHE A 73 1.51 22.07 5.77
CA PHE A 73 0.63 21.22 6.58
C PHE A 73 0.04 20.07 5.76
N GLN A 74 -0.34 19.01 6.47
CA GLN A 74 -1.14 17.92 5.92
C GLN A 74 -2.58 18.01 6.39
N ARG A 75 -3.52 17.69 5.52
CA ARG A 75 -4.94 17.63 5.83
C ARG A 75 -5.39 16.20 5.95
N LEU A 76 -6.22 15.96 6.93
CA LEU A 76 -7.01 14.76 7.04
C LEU A 76 -8.44 15.08 6.63
N ARG A 77 -8.98 14.32 5.68
CA ARG A 77 -10.39 14.38 5.27
C ARG A 77 -11.09 13.11 5.67
N ARG A 78 -12.29 13.26 6.19
CA ARG A 78 -13.14 12.14 6.60
C ARG A 78 -14.12 11.80 5.47
N ILE A 79 -14.11 10.56 5.01
CA ILE A 79 -14.98 10.03 3.96
C ILE A 79 -15.92 8.99 4.57
N ASP A 80 -17.21 9.10 4.26
CA ASP A 80 -18.20 8.06 4.55
C ASP A 80 -18.22 7.04 3.40
N PRO A 81 -17.73 5.81 3.62
CA PRO A 81 -17.66 4.80 2.56
C PRO A 81 -19.02 4.18 2.22
N SER A 82 -20.09 4.43 2.99
CA SER A 82 -21.41 3.83 2.76
C SER A 82 -21.97 4.15 1.37
N SER A 83 -21.66 5.34 0.85
CA SER A 83 -22.07 5.79 -0.48
C SER A 83 -21.44 4.98 -1.63
N LEU A 84 -20.39 4.19 -1.36
CA LEU A 84 -19.76 3.29 -2.33
C LEU A 84 -20.55 2.00 -2.55
N PHE A 85 -21.55 1.69 -1.72
CA PHE A 85 -22.24 0.41 -1.74
C PHE A 85 -23.68 0.56 -2.21
N TYR A 86 -24.08 -0.26 -3.18
CA TYR A 86 -25.48 -0.56 -3.45
C TYR A 86 -26.11 -1.29 -2.26
N ALA A 87 -27.41 -1.06 -2.04
CA ALA A 87 -28.18 -1.78 -1.02
C ALA A 87 -28.39 -3.26 -1.39
N ASP A 88 -28.47 -3.57 -2.69
CA ASP A 88 -28.62 -4.92 -3.23
C ASP A 88 -27.38 -5.32 -4.05
N ARG A 89 -26.91 -6.56 -3.81
CA ARG A 89 -25.78 -7.18 -4.51
C ARG A 89 -26.10 -7.48 -5.97
N ALA A 90 -27.34 -7.84 -6.29
CA ALA A 90 -27.74 -8.08 -7.68
C ALA A 90 -27.64 -6.81 -8.51
N ALA A 91 -28.03 -5.67 -7.92
CA ALA A 91 -27.86 -4.36 -8.54
C ALA A 91 -26.38 -3.99 -8.72
N ALA A 92 -25.52 -4.34 -7.78
CA ALA A 92 -24.07 -4.11 -7.90
C ALA A 92 -23.48 -4.90 -9.08
N ALA A 93 -23.81 -6.20 -9.18
CA ALA A 93 -23.29 -7.08 -10.23
C ALA A 93 -23.79 -6.71 -11.64
N ALA A 94 -24.98 -6.12 -11.76
CA ALA A 94 -25.56 -5.69 -13.03
C ALA A 94 -25.17 -4.25 -13.44
N SER A 95 -24.57 -3.48 -12.54
CA SER A 95 -24.28 -2.06 -12.79
C SER A 95 -23.04 -1.88 -13.67
N PRO A 96 -23.06 -0.94 -14.64
CA PRO A 96 -21.85 -0.58 -15.37
C PRO A 96 -20.80 0.01 -14.42
N ALA A 97 -19.52 -0.20 -14.75
CA ALA A 97 -18.35 0.31 -14.03
C ALA A 97 -18.17 1.84 -14.12
N ALA A 98 -19.26 2.60 -14.11
CA ALA A 98 -19.24 4.06 -14.16
C ALA A 98 -18.62 4.63 -12.88
N VAL A 99 -17.82 5.68 -13.07
CA VAL A 99 -17.20 6.42 -11.98
C VAL A 99 -17.97 7.72 -11.79
N GLU A 100 -18.54 7.92 -10.60
CA GLU A 100 -19.27 9.12 -10.23
C GLU A 100 -18.33 10.21 -9.74
N ASP A 101 -18.48 11.44 -10.23
CA ASP A 101 -17.74 12.59 -9.71
C ASP A 101 -18.35 13.11 -8.41
N VAL A 102 -17.56 13.13 -7.35
CA VAL A 102 -17.99 13.57 -6.02
C VAL A 102 -17.11 14.72 -5.52
N ARG A 103 -17.72 15.67 -4.81
CA ARG A 103 -16.98 16.77 -4.20
C ARG A 103 -16.07 16.25 -3.09
N LEU A 104 -14.88 16.84 -2.98
CA LEU A 104 -13.99 16.57 -1.85
C LEU A 104 -14.69 16.92 -0.52
N PRO A 105 -14.70 16.02 0.46
CA PRO A 105 -15.18 16.33 1.81
C PRO A 105 -14.37 17.49 2.42
N PRO A 106 -14.97 18.25 3.36
CA PRO A 106 -14.22 19.25 4.13
C PRO A 106 -13.07 18.60 4.90
N THR A 107 -12.04 19.40 5.18
CA THR A 107 -10.96 19.00 6.08
C THR A 107 -11.51 18.75 7.48
N ASP A 108 -11.14 17.63 8.10
CA ASP A 108 -11.48 17.28 9.48
C ASP A 108 -10.45 17.88 10.46
N ILE A 109 -9.16 17.73 10.16
CA ILE A 109 -8.05 18.33 10.93
C ILE A 109 -6.84 18.65 10.03
N ASN A 110 -6.05 19.64 10.43
CA ASN A 110 -4.75 19.99 9.84
C ASN A 110 -3.62 19.58 10.78
N PHE A 111 -2.57 18.96 10.24
CA PHE A 111 -1.34 18.63 10.94
C PHE A 111 -0.21 19.55 10.49
N PHE A 112 0.39 20.25 11.44
CA PHE A 112 1.46 21.23 11.18
C PHE A 112 2.80 20.71 11.73
N PRO A 113 3.80 20.44 10.88
CA PRO A 113 5.16 20.20 11.31
C PRO A 113 5.78 21.52 11.82
N PRO A 114 6.39 21.56 13.00
CA PRO A 114 7.09 22.74 13.48
C PRO A 114 8.28 23.09 12.58
N GLY A 115 8.48 24.40 12.36
CA GLY A 115 9.48 24.92 11.43
C GLY A 115 8.93 25.24 10.03
N SER A 116 7.60 25.14 9.81
CA SER A 116 6.94 25.50 8.55
C SER A 116 6.90 27.00 8.23
N SER A 117 7.62 27.85 8.98
CA SER A 117 7.72 29.28 8.70
C SER A 117 8.51 29.50 7.40
N ASN A 118 8.11 30.50 6.61
CA ASN A 118 8.64 30.93 5.30
C ASN A 118 10.16 31.26 5.22
N SER A 119 11.04 30.62 5.99
CA SER A 119 12.48 30.70 5.77
C SER A 119 12.78 29.97 4.47
N GLY A 120 13.18 30.72 3.43
CA GLY A 120 13.40 30.28 2.04
C GLY A 120 14.52 29.27 1.83
N THR A 121 14.59 28.22 2.65
CA THR A 121 15.35 27.01 2.40
C THR A 121 14.37 25.93 1.98
N ASP A 122 14.64 25.29 0.84
CA ASP A 122 13.82 24.27 0.14
C ASP A 122 13.57 22.96 0.91
N ASN A 123 13.51 22.99 2.25
CA ASN A 123 13.21 21.84 3.07
C ASN A 123 11.72 21.51 2.97
N ILE A 124 11.40 20.50 2.16
CA ILE A 124 10.06 19.90 2.09
C ILE A 124 9.66 19.46 3.50
N THR A 125 8.72 20.16 4.11
CA THR A 125 8.09 19.78 5.38
C THR A 125 7.24 18.53 5.15
N TRP A 126 7.74 17.38 5.61
CA TRP A 126 7.02 16.11 5.53
C TRP A 126 6.49 15.69 6.90
N MET A 127 5.31 15.08 6.90
CA MET A 127 4.75 14.37 8.05
C MET A 127 4.31 12.98 7.61
N GLY A 128 4.68 11.94 8.36
CA GLY A 128 4.10 10.62 8.20
C GLY A 128 2.77 10.54 8.93
N ILE A 129 1.69 10.21 8.22
CA ILE A 129 0.36 10.00 8.80
C ILE A 129 0.01 8.51 8.67
N MET A 130 -0.19 7.86 9.80
CA MET A 130 -0.28 6.40 9.91
C MET A 130 -1.48 6.04 10.77
N ARG A 131 -2.03 4.84 10.58
CA ARG A 131 -3.20 4.37 11.33
C ARG A 131 -2.88 3.19 12.23
N ARG A 132 -3.50 3.16 13.40
CA ARG A 132 -3.47 2.03 14.34
C ARG A 132 -4.73 1.16 14.22
N ASN A 133 -4.66 -0.06 14.77
CA ASN A 133 -5.81 -0.97 14.84
C ASN A 133 -6.94 -0.49 15.75
N ASP A 134 -6.70 0.51 16.61
CA ASP A 134 -7.72 1.14 17.44
C ASP A 134 -8.28 2.44 16.84
N ASP A 135 -8.16 2.60 15.51
CA ASP A 135 -8.65 3.71 14.67
C ASP A 135 -8.02 5.08 14.95
N LYS A 136 -7.05 5.14 15.86
CA LYS A 136 -6.27 6.35 16.11
C LYS A 136 -5.25 6.59 15.00
N ILE A 137 -5.01 7.86 14.72
CA ILE A 137 -4.06 8.31 13.72
C ILE A 137 -2.81 8.82 14.42
N ILE A 138 -1.65 8.35 13.96
CA ILE A 138 -0.34 8.79 14.41
C ILE A 138 0.21 9.73 13.36
N ALA A 139 0.67 10.90 13.79
CA ALA A 139 1.37 11.84 12.94
C ALA A 139 2.80 12.03 13.48
N VAL A 140 3.78 11.84 12.61
CA VAL A 140 5.22 11.97 12.92
C VAL A 140 5.83 12.99 11.98
N ASP A 141 6.52 13.98 12.51
CA ASP A 141 7.19 14.98 11.69
C ASP A 141 8.65 14.63 11.36
N GLN A 142 9.33 15.51 10.63
CA GLN A 142 10.73 15.35 10.24
C GLN A 142 11.74 15.30 11.40
N ALA A 143 11.35 15.73 12.60
CA ALA A 143 12.17 15.64 13.81
C ALA A 143 11.77 14.43 14.68
N GLY A 144 10.84 13.59 14.21
CA GLY A 144 10.34 12.43 14.93
C GLY A 144 9.29 12.76 15.98
N ARG A 145 8.92 14.04 16.16
CA ARG A 145 7.91 14.43 17.14
C ARG A 145 6.60 13.78 16.74
N THR A 146 6.03 13.05 17.70
CA THR A 146 4.90 12.18 17.44
C THR A 146 3.69 12.70 18.20
N ILE A 147 2.56 12.75 17.51
CA ILE A 147 1.26 13.00 18.12
C ILE A 147 0.30 11.88 17.76
N ILE A 148 -0.72 11.72 18.61
CA ILE A 148 -1.84 10.84 18.39
C ILE A 148 -3.12 11.65 18.29
N TYR A 149 -3.89 11.40 17.24
CA TYR A 149 -5.21 11.96 17.04
C TYR A 149 -6.25 10.85 17.19
N ASP A 150 -7.25 11.09 18.05
CA ASP A 150 -8.43 10.23 18.20
C ASP A 150 -9.61 10.90 17.47
N PRO A 151 -9.98 10.42 16.28
CA PRO A 151 -11.07 11.02 15.51
C PRO A 151 -12.44 10.87 16.17
N ALA A 152 -12.64 9.85 17.01
CA ALA A 152 -13.93 9.63 17.67
C ALA A 152 -14.16 10.65 18.80
N LYS A 153 -13.08 11.10 19.45
CA LYS A 153 -13.12 12.07 20.55
C LYS A 153 -12.74 13.48 20.11
N HIS A 154 -12.30 13.66 18.87
CA HIS A 154 -11.72 14.91 18.38
C HIS A 154 -10.62 15.45 19.31
N SER A 155 -9.77 14.57 19.83
CA SER A 155 -8.71 14.90 20.80
C SER A 155 -7.33 14.60 20.25
N VAL A 156 -6.36 15.44 20.59
CA VAL A 156 -4.94 15.28 20.24
C VAL A 156 -4.12 15.08 21.52
N GLY A 157 -3.17 14.15 21.48
CA GLY A 157 -2.19 13.94 22.54
C GLY A 157 -0.76 13.88 21.98
N ALA A 158 0.22 14.24 22.80
CA ALA A 158 1.62 14.03 22.48
C ALA A 158 2.02 12.58 22.80
N LEU A 159 2.94 12.03 22.01
CA LEU A 159 3.62 10.77 22.28
C LEU A 159 5.13 10.99 22.28
N PRO A 160 5.93 10.05 22.80
CA PRO A 160 7.38 10.15 22.69
C PRO A 160 7.86 10.30 21.26
N THR A 161 8.98 10.99 21.09
CA THR A 161 9.62 11.21 19.79
C THR A 161 10.16 9.90 19.22
N MET A 162 9.95 9.67 17.93
CA MET A 162 10.57 8.59 17.16
C MET A 162 12.09 8.76 17.16
N VAL A 163 12.83 7.65 17.30
CA VAL A 163 14.28 7.69 17.47
C VAL A 163 14.96 8.20 16.21
N THR A 164 14.57 7.67 15.05
CA THR A 164 15.09 8.10 13.75
C THR A 164 13.92 8.42 12.82
N PRO A 165 13.70 9.70 12.48
CA PRO A 165 12.69 10.09 11.51
C PRO A 165 12.94 9.42 10.15
N LYS A 166 11.89 8.93 9.50
CA LYS A 166 11.97 8.21 8.22
C LYS A 166 11.27 8.99 7.12
N LEU A 167 11.99 9.27 6.04
CA LEU A 167 11.43 9.82 4.81
C LEU A 167 10.80 8.67 4.02
N TRP A 168 9.51 8.79 3.72
CA TRP A 168 8.68 7.74 3.11
C TRP A 168 8.67 6.43 3.91
N THR A 169 7.51 6.11 4.46
CA THR A 169 7.37 5.00 5.40
C THR A 169 6.35 3.99 4.94
N LEU A 170 6.68 2.72 5.13
CA LEU A 170 5.72 1.64 5.26
C LEU A 170 5.23 1.66 6.71
N SER A 171 3.92 1.53 6.91
CA SER A 171 3.35 1.46 8.24
C SER A 171 2.36 0.33 8.33
N LEU A 172 2.43 -0.44 9.42
CA LEU A 172 1.59 -1.62 9.61
C LEU A 172 1.17 -1.74 11.08
N ALA A 173 -0.13 -1.88 11.30
CA ALA A 173 -0.67 -2.11 12.63
C ALA A 173 -0.73 -3.62 12.92
N VAL A 174 0.03 -4.10 13.90
CA VAL A 174 0.07 -5.52 14.26
C VAL A 174 -0.33 -5.67 15.72
N GLY A 175 -1.44 -6.35 15.97
CA GLY A 175 -2.02 -6.41 17.31
C GLY A 175 -2.35 -5.01 17.84
N LYS A 176 -1.66 -4.56 18.89
CA LYS A 176 -1.85 -3.24 19.51
C LYS A 176 -0.76 -2.22 19.15
N ASP A 177 0.25 -2.64 18.40
CA ASP A 177 1.44 -1.86 18.13
C ASP A 177 1.44 -1.36 16.68
N LEU A 178 2.18 -0.29 16.42
CA LEU A 178 2.38 0.26 15.08
C LEU A 178 3.84 0.09 14.69
N TYR A 179 4.08 -0.61 13.59
CA TYR A 179 5.41 -0.84 13.02
C TYR A 179 5.61 0.13 11.86
N VAL A 180 6.76 0.82 11.83
CA VAL A 180 7.10 1.85 10.84
C VAL A 180 8.49 1.61 10.30
N MET A 181 8.58 1.37 8.99
CA MET A 181 9.82 1.09 8.27
C MET A 181 10.04 2.10 7.16
N ALA A 182 11.28 2.47 6.87
CA ALA A 182 11.61 3.22 5.66
C ALA A 182 11.28 2.36 4.43
N VAL A 183 10.73 2.97 3.38
CA VAL A 183 10.45 2.26 2.11
C VAL A 183 11.72 1.60 1.54
N SER A 184 12.87 2.26 1.74
CA SER A 184 14.20 1.73 1.43
C SER A 184 14.95 1.55 2.74
N PRO A 185 14.93 0.34 3.35
CA PRO A 185 15.63 0.12 4.59
C PRO A 185 17.14 -0.01 4.36
N HIS A 186 17.94 0.59 5.24
CA HIS A 186 19.39 0.45 5.25
C HIS A 186 19.85 -0.38 6.46
N PRO A 187 21.09 -0.91 6.42
CA PRO A 187 21.77 -1.41 7.61
C PRO A 187 21.68 -0.41 8.76
N ASP A 188 21.50 -0.90 9.98
CA ASP A 188 21.48 -0.04 11.14
C ASP A 188 22.83 0.69 11.31
N GLY A 189 22.76 2.01 11.37
CA GLY A 189 23.89 2.88 11.68
C GLY A 189 24.01 3.16 13.19
N VAL A 190 24.95 4.04 13.52
CA VAL A 190 25.12 4.53 14.91
C VAL A 190 23.88 5.34 15.34
N THR A 191 23.34 6.17 14.45
CA THR A 191 22.24 7.11 14.72
C THR A 191 21.00 6.88 13.85
N GLU A 192 21.13 6.07 12.79
CA GLU A 192 20.08 5.89 11.80
C GLU A 192 19.51 4.46 11.89
N ARG A 193 18.21 4.37 12.16
CA ARG A 193 17.46 3.10 12.20
C ARG A 193 16.34 3.14 11.17
N SER A 194 16.30 2.13 10.30
CA SER A 194 15.30 2.06 9.23
C SER A 194 13.98 1.44 9.66
N PHE A 195 13.91 0.79 10.83
CA PHE A 195 12.70 0.13 11.34
C PHE A 195 12.49 0.40 12.83
N GLU A 196 11.28 0.85 13.20
CA GLU A 196 10.88 1.11 14.59
C GLU A 196 9.44 0.66 14.82
N ALA A 197 9.06 0.41 16.08
CA ALA A 197 7.67 0.24 16.45
C ALA A 197 7.27 1.11 17.63
N LEU A 198 6.07 1.67 17.55
CA LEU A 198 5.38 2.32 18.66
C LEU A 198 4.64 1.25 19.46
N VAL A 199 5.22 0.89 20.61
CA VAL A 199 4.76 -0.20 21.47
C VAL A 199 4.13 0.37 22.73
N ARG A 200 3.03 -0.22 23.20
CA ARG A 200 2.40 0.17 24.46
C ARG A 200 3.15 -0.42 25.65
N CYS A 201 3.52 0.41 26.63
CA CYS A 201 4.12 -0.07 27.87
C CYS A 201 3.10 -0.90 28.67
N LYS A 202 3.57 -1.99 29.28
CA LYS A 202 2.73 -2.87 30.12
C LYS A 202 2.54 -2.34 31.55
N LYS A 203 3.10 -1.18 31.91
CA LYS A 203 2.97 -0.62 33.26
C LYS A 203 1.60 0.07 33.38
N PRO A 204 0.69 -0.41 34.26
CA PRO A 204 -0.68 0.10 34.36
C PRO A 204 -0.78 1.57 34.84
N GLU A 205 0.28 2.08 35.47
CA GLU A 205 0.29 3.37 36.18
C GLU A 205 0.52 4.56 35.24
N LEU A 206 1.15 4.33 34.08
CA LEU A 206 1.34 5.29 32.99
C LEU A 206 1.09 4.53 31.69
N ASP A 207 -0.08 4.69 31.06
CA ASP A 207 -0.42 4.12 29.73
C ASP A 207 0.46 4.73 28.61
N ASP A 208 1.77 4.60 28.75
CA ASP A 208 2.77 5.26 27.93
C ASP A 208 3.11 4.38 26.74
N CYS A 209 3.11 4.97 25.56
CA CYS A 209 3.70 4.35 24.39
C CYS A 209 5.18 4.71 24.33
N LEU A 210 6.03 3.86 23.76
CA LEU A 210 7.42 4.21 23.44
C LEU A 210 7.76 3.74 22.03
N TRP A 211 8.65 4.49 21.37
CA TRP A 211 9.29 4.04 20.13
C TRP A 211 10.44 3.11 20.46
N ARG A 212 10.43 1.92 19.86
CA ARG A 212 11.45 0.90 20.03
C ARG A 212 12.09 0.60 18.66
N PRO A 213 13.42 0.73 18.53
CA PRO A 213 14.15 0.26 17.35
C PRO A 213 13.93 -1.24 17.12
N MET A 214 13.79 -1.59 15.86
CA MET A 214 13.67 -2.97 15.38
C MET A 214 14.81 -3.27 14.42
N PRO A 215 15.32 -4.51 14.36
CA PRO A 215 16.37 -4.83 13.41
C PRO A 215 15.85 -4.71 11.98
N PRO A 216 16.65 -4.21 11.03
CA PRO A 216 16.24 -4.11 9.64
C PRO A 216 16.09 -5.50 9.02
N PRO A 217 15.37 -5.62 7.90
CA PRO A 217 15.30 -6.87 7.15
C PRO A 217 16.70 -7.36 6.76
N PRO A 218 17.01 -8.68 6.81
CA PRO A 218 18.38 -9.18 6.58
C PRO A 218 18.97 -8.85 5.22
N TYR A 219 18.13 -8.69 4.18
CA TYR A 219 18.58 -8.43 2.82
C TYR A 219 19.30 -7.09 2.65
N VAL A 220 19.16 -6.15 3.60
CA VAL A 220 19.91 -4.86 3.55
C VAL A 220 21.42 -5.07 3.66
N HIS A 221 21.86 -6.24 4.11
CA HIS A 221 23.26 -6.64 4.23
C HIS A 221 23.74 -7.53 3.07
N ALA A 222 22.90 -7.81 2.07
CA ALA A 222 23.31 -8.57 0.89
C ALA A 222 24.35 -7.76 0.07
N ALA A 223 25.35 -8.45 -0.49
CA ALA A 223 26.46 -7.80 -1.18
C ALA A 223 26.03 -7.00 -2.43
N ASP A 224 24.91 -7.38 -3.05
CA ASP A 224 24.32 -6.77 -4.22
C ASP A 224 23.18 -5.77 -3.89
N TYR A 225 22.90 -5.54 -2.60
CA TYR A 225 21.90 -4.56 -2.18
C TYR A 225 22.39 -3.13 -2.42
N LYS A 226 21.66 -2.39 -3.28
CA LYS A 226 22.03 -1.03 -3.72
C LYS A 226 21.18 0.09 -3.11
N HIS A 227 20.42 -0.19 -2.05
CA HIS A 227 19.55 0.78 -1.37
C HIS A 227 18.66 1.59 -2.35
N VAL A 228 18.00 0.88 -3.27
CA VAL A 228 17.20 1.48 -4.34
C VAL A 228 15.75 1.64 -3.87
N VAL A 229 15.19 2.83 -4.09
CA VAL A 229 13.76 3.09 -3.85
C VAL A 229 12.90 2.14 -4.67
N GLY A 230 11.97 1.46 -4.00
CA GLY A 230 11.08 0.47 -4.62
C GLY A 230 11.62 -0.96 -4.62
N ASP A 231 12.74 -1.26 -3.95
CA ASP A 231 13.17 -2.65 -3.76
C ASP A 231 12.18 -3.44 -2.89
N THR A 232 11.62 -2.81 -1.86
CA THR A 232 10.48 -3.35 -1.12
C THR A 232 9.24 -3.30 -1.99
N CYS A 233 8.67 -4.46 -2.33
CA CYS A 233 7.56 -4.54 -3.28
C CYS A 233 6.23 -4.96 -2.67
N ALA A 234 6.23 -5.58 -1.48
CA ALA A 234 5.02 -6.08 -0.84
C ALA A 234 5.22 -6.32 0.67
N TYR A 235 4.17 -6.13 1.46
CA TYR A 235 4.14 -6.46 2.88
C TYR A 235 2.71 -6.71 3.39
N ALA A 236 2.60 -7.47 4.48
CA ALA A 236 1.32 -7.73 5.13
C ALA A 236 1.51 -8.12 6.60
N ALA A 237 0.53 -7.79 7.45
CA ALA A 237 0.43 -8.32 8.81
C ALA A 237 -0.14 -9.74 8.76
N VAL A 238 0.55 -10.71 9.34
CA VAL A 238 0.02 -12.08 9.48
C VAL A 238 -0.32 -12.37 10.93
N GLY A 239 -1.63 -12.51 11.19
CA GLY A 239 -2.16 -12.61 12.53
C GLY A 239 -1.84 -11.36 13.36
N ASN A 240 -1.49 -11.56 14.63
CA ASN A 240 -1.13 -10.48 15.56
C ASN A 240 0.35 -10.52 15.96
N SER A 241 1.18 -11.28 15.23
CA SER A 241 2.54 -11.60 15.66
C SER A 241 3.59 -11.55 14.56
N HIS A 242 3.21 -11.48 13.28
CA HIS A 242 4.16 -11.51 12.18
C HIS A 242 3.92 -10.40 11.17
N ILE A 243 5.02 -9.96 10.55
CA ILE A 243 5.02 -9.09 9.38
C ILE A 243 5.73 -9.83 8.26
N LEU A 244 5.08 -9.99 7.11
CA LEU A 244 5.74 -10.42 5.90
C LEU A 244 6.21 -9.20 5.11
N LEU A 245 7.39 -9.31 4.52
CA LEU A 245 8.02 -8.27 3.71
C LEU A 245 8.76 -8.93 2.55
N SER A 246 8.46 -8.50 1.32
CA SER A 246 9.17 -8.95 0.12
C SER A 246 10.05 -7.85 -0.44
N SER A 247 11.29 -8.23 -0.75
CA SER A 247 12.18 -7.49 -1.64
C SER A 247 12.12 -8.12 -3.04
N MET A 248 12.06 -7.29 -4.08
CA MET A 248 12.02 -7.76 -5.48
C MET A 248 13.16 -8.71 -5.83
N ARG A 249 14.35 -8.49 -5.23
CA ARG A 249 15.58 -9.19 -5.59
C ARG A 249 15.99 -10.25 -4.57
N HIS A 250 15.50 -10.16 -3.33
CA HIS A 250 16.03 -10.95 -2.22
C HIS A 250 14.99 -11.90 -1.59
N GLY A 251 13.77 -11.93 -2.12
CA GLY A 251 12.69 -12.82 -1.68
C GLY A 251 11.89 -12.25 -0.52
N THR A 252 11.20 -13.14 0.20
CA THR A 252 10.26 -12.80 1.27
C THR A 252 10.82 -13.18 2.63
N TYR A 253 10.63 -12.29 3.60
CA TYR A 253 11.06 -12.43 4.98
C TYR A 253 9.87 -12.28 5.93
N SER A 254 9.93 -12.99 7.04
CA SER A 254 8.95 -12.90 8.13
C SER A 254 9.61 -12.34 9.39
N PHE A 255 9.03 -11.28 9.93
CA PHE A 255 9.43 -10.68 11.20
C PHE A 255 8.51 -11.14 12.32
N ASP A 256 9.07 -11.82 13.32
CA ASP A 256 8.38 -12.15 14.56
C ASP A 256 8.41 -10.93 15.49
N THR A 257 7.23 -10.37 15.79
CA THR A 257 7.10 -9.16 16.61
C THR A 257 7.37 -9.39 18.10
N ALA A 258 7.22 -10.62 18.59
CA ALA A 258 7.49 -10.96 19.98
C ALA A 258 8.99 -11.12 20.23
N ARG A 259 9.68 -11.77 19.29
CA ARG A 259 11.13 -12.00 19.36
C ARG A 259 11.95 -10.84 18.78
N ALA A 260 11.30 -9.96 18.02
CA ALA A 260 11.95 -8.91 17.22
C ALA A 260 13.05 -9.49 16.32
N THR A 261 12.76 -10.58 15.61
CA THR A 261 13.73 -11.28 14.75
C THR A 261 13.15 -11.57 13.38
N TRP A 262 14.00 -11.49 12.36
CA TRP A 262 13.67 -11.87 10.98
C TRP A 262 14.04 -13.32 10.69
N SER A 263 13.26 -13.96 9.84
CA SER A 263 13.54 -15.24 9.20
C SER A 263 13.21 -15.16 7.71
N LYS A 264 13.85 -15.98 6.88
CA LYS A 264 13.57 -16.02 5.45
C LYS A 264 12.39 -16.95 5.20
N ALA A 265 11.33 -16.44 4.60
CA ALA A 265 10.15 -17.21 4.23
C ALA A 265 10.32 -17.89 2.86
N GLY A 266 11.10 -17.32 1.96
CA GLY A 266 11.47 -18.00 0.71
C GLY A 266 12.12 -17.09 -0.33
N ASP A 267 12.64 -17.70 -1.38
CA ASP A 267 13.27 -17.05 -2.54
C ASP A 267 12.25 -16.58 -3.60
N TRP A 268 11.05 -16.26 -3.14
CA TRP A 268 9.92 -15.78 -3.93
C TRP A 268 9.40 -14.47 -3.35
N THR A 269 8.66 -13.70 -4.15
CA THR A 269 7.98 -12.47 -3.72
C THR A 269 6.51 -12.74 -3.46
N LEU A 270 5.90 -11.98 -2.55
CA LEU A 270 4.46 -12.06 -2.32
C LEU A 270 3.71 -11.74 -3.63
N PRO A 271 2.59 -12.43 -3.90
CA PRO A 271 1.89 -12.35 -5.19
C PRO A 271 1.05 -11.06 -5.39
N PHE A 272 1.22 -10.06 -4.51
CA PHE A 272 0.55 -8.77 -4.55
C PHE A 272 1.57 -7.63 -4.45
N SER A 273 1.15 -6.42 -4.80
CA SER A 273 1.95 -5.21 -4.67
C SER A 273 1.59 -4.40 -3.43
N ASP A 274 2.59 -3.77 -2.84
CA ASP A 274 2.51 -2.85 -1.71
C ASP A 274 1.93 -3.51 -0.46
N HIS A 275 0.62 -3.45 -0.25
CA HIS A 275 -0.02 -3.96 0.97
C HIS A 275 -1.18 -4.90 0.68
N ALA A 276 -1.29 -5.98 1.47
CA ALA A 276 -2.49 -6.80 1.53
C ALA A 276 -3.16 -6.72 2.91
N GLU A 277 -4.46 -6.44 2.88
CA GLU A 277 -5.29 -6.24 4.08
C GLU A 277 -5.97 -7.56 4.48
N PHE A 278 -5.90 -7.89 5.77
CA PHE A 278 -6.57 -9.07 6.30
C PHE A 278 -8.07 -8.84 6.48
N VAL A 279 -8.90 -9.73 5.92
CA VAL A 279 -10.36 -9.73 6.10
C VAL A 279 -10.76 -10.93 6.96
N PRO A 280 -10.99 -10.72 8.27
CA PRO A 280 -11.23 -11.80 9.23
C PRO A 280 -12.48 -12.64 8.93
N GLU A 281 -13.50 -12.06 8.30
CA GLU A 281 -14.73 -12.74 7.88
C GLU A 281 -14.45 -13.85 6.87
N HIS A 282 -13.36 -13.73 6.11
CA HIS A 282 -12.93 -14.72 5.11
C HIS A 282 -11.64 -15.43 5.48
N GLY A 283 -10.92 -14.98 6.50
CA GLY A 283 -9.62 -15.55 6.89
C GLY A 283 -8.54 -15.41 5.82
N LEU A 284 -8.65 -14.41 4.94
CA LEU A 284 -7.79 -14.21 3.77
C LEU A 284 -7.25 -12.79 3.72
N TRP A 285 -6.15 -12.61 2.98
CA TRP A 285 -5.54 -11.32 2.69
C TRP A 285 -5.90 -10.86 1.30
N PHE A 286 -6.39 -9.64 1.19
CA PHE A 286 -6.83 -9.02 -0.07
C PHE A 286 -5.85 -7.92 -0.47
N GLY A 287 -5.37 -7.98 -1.70
CA GLY A 287 -4.36 -7.08 -2.23
C GLY A 287 -4.43 -6.98 -3.74
N LEU A 288 -3.78 -5.97 -4.31
CA LEU A 288 -3.69 -5.83 -5.76
C LEU A 288 -2.58 -6.73 -6.30
N SER A 289 -2.87 -7.50 -7.35
CA SER A 289 -1.93 -8.46 -7.93
C SER A 289 -0.63 -7.79 -8.38
N ALA A 290 0.49 -8.45 -8.08
CA ALA A 290 1.80 -7.98 -8.53
C ALA A 290 1.91 -7.96 -10.07
N ALA A 291 1.23 -8.89 -10.75
CA ALA A 291 1.21 -8.97 -12.20
C ALA A 291 0.38 -7.85 -12.83
N ASP A 292 -0.73 -7.45 -12.20
CA ASP A 292 -1.70 -6.49 -12.73
C ASP A 292 -2.38 -5.75 -11.58
N ASP A 293 -2.06 -4.46 -11.43
CA ASP A 293 -2.55 -3.64 -10.33
C ASP A 293 -4.03 -3.25 -10.51
N GLY A 294 -4.63 -3.61 -11.66
CA GLY A 294 -6.07 -3.57 -11.90
C GLY A 294 -6.82 -4.81 -11.39
N VAL A 295 -6.12 -5.78 -10.80
CA VAL A 295 -6.70 -7.05 -10.33
C VAL A 295 -6.62 -7.14 -8.80
N LEU A 296 -7.78 -7.20 -8.14
CA LEU A 296 -7.88 -7.48 -6.71
C LEU A 296 -7.91 -8.99 -6.48
N GLY A 297 -6.88 -9.54 -5.84
CA GLY A 297 -6.78 -10.96 -5.49
C GLY A 297 -6.99 -11.22 -4.01
N ALA A 298 -7.04 -12.51 -3.67
CA ALA A 298 -7.08 -13.01 -2.30
C ALA A 298 -6.08 -14.15 -2.12
N TRP A 299 -5.35 -14.16 -1.00
CA TRP A 299 -4.33 -15.16 -0.69
C TRP A 299 -4.43 -15.60 0.77
N ASP A 300 -4.12 -16.86 1.02
CA ASP A 300 -3.87 -17.36 2.37
C ASP A 300 -2.37 -17.18 2.68
N LEU A 301 -2.05 -16.30 3.63
CA LEU A 301 -0.68 -16.02 4.05
C LEU A 301 -0.33 -16.72 5.37
N SER A 302 -1.21 -17.55 5.91
CA SER A 302 -1.04 -18.15 7.24
C SER A 302 0.19 -19.04 7.35
N SER A 303 0.56 -19.74 6.27
CA SER A 303 1.76 -20.60 6.21
C SER A 303 3.03 -19.87 5.78
N SER A 304 2.89 -18.65 5.25
CA SER A 304 4.00 -17.87 4.68
C SER A 304 4.94 -17.26 5.71
N THR A 305 4.70 -17.49 7.01
CA THR A 305 5.59 -17.10 8.12
C THR A 305 6.73 -18.09 8.35
N VAL A 306 6.65 -19.27 7.72
CA VAL A 306 7.67 -20.31 7.76
C VAL A 306 8.29 -20.43 6.38
N GLN A 307 9.51 -20.98 6.30
CA GLN A 307 10.19 -21.18 5.02
C GLN A 307 9.42 -22.13 4.11
N GLN A 308 9.19 -21.71 2.87
CA GLN A 308 8.49 -22.46 1.83
C GLN A 308 9.20 -22.30 0.47
N PRO A 309 9.16 -23.32 -0.41
CA PRO A 309 9.83 -23.28 -1.70
C PRO A 309 9.15 -22.35 -2.73
N GLU A 310 7.83 -22.15 -2.61
CA GLU A 310 7.01 -21.42 -3.57
C GLU A 310 6.11 -20.40 -2.87
N PRO A 311 5.68 -19.32 -3.57
CA PRO A 311 4.75 -18.35 -3.01
C PRO A 311 3.36 -18.97 -2.79
N PRO A 312 2.55 -18.41 -1.87
CA PRO A 312 1.21 -18.92 -1.60
C PRO A 312 0.33 -18.84 -2.87
N PRO A 313 -0.39 -19.91 -3.24
CA PRO A 313 -1.28 -19.87 -4.38
C PRO A 313 -2.44 -18.89 -4.13
N PRO A 314 -3.02 -18.31 -5.19
CA PRO A 314 -4.19 -17.47 -5.05
C PRO A 314 -5.39 -18.28 -4.56
N ALA A 315 -6.05 -17.81 -3.51
CA ALA A 315 -7.33 -18.34 -3.03
C ALA A 315 -8.50 -17.90 -3.94
N HIS A 316 -8.30 -16.85 -4.75
CA HIS A 316 -9.24 -16.38 -5.77
C HIS A 316 -8.48 -15.94 -7.02
N PRO A 317 -8.96 -16.24 -8.24
CA PRO A 317 -8.27 -15.93 -9.51
C PRO A 317 -8.13 -14.42 -9.84
N GLY A 318 -8.52 -13.55 -8.90
CA GLY A 318 -8.56 -12.10 -9.06
C GLY A 318 -9.87 -11.57 -9.67
N CYS A 319 -10.29 -10.40 -9.20
CA CYS A 319 -11.36 -9.61 -9.79
C CYS A 319 -10.76 -8.43 -10.55
N ARG A 320 -11.09 -8.29 -11.83
CA ARG A 320 -10.54 -7.26 -12.73
C ARG A 320 -11.28 -5.92 -12.59
N ASP A 321 -10.96 -4.99 -13.48
CA ASP A 321 -11.64 -3.71 -13.67
C ASP A 321 -11.41 -2.66 -12.58
N PHE A 322 -10.41 -2.87 -11.71
CA PHE A 322 -9.89 -1.79 -10.86
C PHE A 322 -8.86 -0.91 -11.60
N ALA A 323 -8.50 -1.28 -12.83
CA ALA A 323 -7.76 -0.41 -13.74
C ALA A 323 -8.69 0.69 -14.28
N VAL A 324 -8.24 1.94 -14.23
CA VAL A 324 -8.96 3.05 -14.91
C VAL A 324 -8.47 3.15 -16.35
N PRO A 325 -9.36 3.32 -17.34
CA PRO A 325 -8.96 3.55 -18.72
C PRO A 325 -8.10 4.80 -18.81
N GLY A 326 -6.81 4.64 -19.11
CA GLY A 326 -5.99 5.76 -19.56
C GLY A 326 -6.53 6.27 -20.90
N PRO A 327 -6.31 7.55 -21.24
CA PRO A 327 -6.68 8.05 -22.55
C PRO A 327 -6.05 7.16 -23.63
N SER A 328 -6.88 6.67 -24.55
CA SER A 328 -6.43 5.90 -25.70
C SER A 328 -5.33 6.68 -26.43
N ARG A 329 -4.13 6.11 -26.54
CA ARG A 329 -3.07 6.67 -27.40
C ARG A 329 -3.64 6.79 -28.81
N ARG A 330 -4.07 7.99 -29.23
CA ARG A 330 -4.33 8.23 -30.66
C ARG A 330 -2.98 8.07 -31.35
N ARG A 331 -2.86 7.12 -32.29
CA ARG A 331 -1.69 7.04 -33.17
C ARG A 331 -1.54 8.41 -33.83
N ALA A 332 -0.41 9.07 -33.59
CA ALA A 332 -0.10 10.35 -34.21
C ALA A 332 -0.20 10.21 -35.74
N ARG A 333 -0.95 11.11 -36.38
CA ARG A 333 -0.76 11.42 -37.80
C ARG A 333 0.51 12.27 -37.92
N PRO A 334 1.35 12.04 -38.93
CA PRO A 334 2.57 12.81 -39.09
C PRO A 334 2.24 14.18 -39.68
N SER A 335 2.02 15.17 -38.82
CA SER A 335 2.07 16.59 -39.21
C SER A 335 2.43 17.45 -38.01
N HIS A 336 3.59 18.10 -38.11
CA HIS A 336 4.19 19.20 -37.32
C HIS A 336 3.42 19.80 -36.13
N ALA A 337 3.10 18.97 -35.13
CA ALA A 337 2.99 19.28 -33.70
C ALA A 337 2.71 17.93 -33.02
N ILE A 338 3.64 17.40 -32.21
CA ILE A 338 3.39 16.15 -31.49
C ILE A 338 2.54 16.50 -30.26
N ASP A 339 1.22 16.46 -30.40
CA ASP A 339 0.34 16.32 -29.24
C ASP A 339 0.63 14.95 -28.61
N LEU A 340 1.43 14.96 -27.54
CA LEU A 340 1.78 13.75 -26.79
C LEU A 340 0.64 13.24 -25.91
N GLY A 341 -0.50 13.95 -25.90
CA GLY A 341 -1.71 13.57 -25.18
C GLY A 341 -1.60 13.73 -23.67
N GLU A 342 -2.72 13.45 -23.00
CA GLU A 342 -2.77 13.31 -21.55
C GLU A 342 -2.15 11.98 -21.13
N PHE A 343 -1.32 12.01 -20.09
CA PHE A 343 -0.79 10.81 -19.45
C PHE A 343 -1.38 10.68 -18.05
N THR A 344 -2.07 9.57 -17.78
CA THR A 344 -2.63 9.25 -16.47
C THR A 344 -1.80 8.16 -15.82
N GLU A 345 -1.31 8.42 -14.60
CA GLU A 345 -0.48 7.50 -13.82
C GLU A 345 -1.11 7.24 -12.45
N VAL A 346 -1.18 5.97 -12.05
CA VAL A 346 -1.46 5.58 -10.66
C VAL A 346 -0.13 5.56 -9.92
N TYR A 347 0.02 6.41 -8.91
CA TYR A 347 1.24 6.46 -8.09
C TYR A 347 1.07 5.80 -6.72
N SER A 348 -0.16 5.52 -6.30
CA SER A 348 -0.44 4.81 -5.05
C SER A 348 -1.80 4.09 -5.11
N SER A 349 -1.87 2.91 -4.51
CA SER A 349 -3.08 2.10 -4.40
C SER A 349 -3.20 1.49 -3.02
N HIS A 350 -4.40 1.49 -2.46
CA HIS A 350 -4.67 0.97 -1.12
C HIS A 350 -5.87 0.03 -1.16
N VAL A 351 -5.81 -1.05 -0.37
CA VAL A 351 -6.95 -1.90 -0.05
C VAL A 351 -7.21 -1.73 1.45
N ILE A 352 -8.41 -1.29 1.80
CA ILE A 352 -8.78 -0.99 3.19
C ILE A 352 -9.99 -1.84 3.59
N HIS A 353 -9.89 -2.55 4.71
CA HIS A 353 -11.03 -3.28 5.26
C HIS A 353 -11.97 -2.36 6.02
N LEU A 354 -13.25 -2.42 5.66
CA LEU A 354 -14.31 -1.60 6.23
C LEU A 354 -15.13 -2.31 7.32
N GLY A 355 -14.96 -3.62 7.48
CA GLY A 355 -15.85 -4.47 8.28
C GLY A 355 -16.98 -5.08 7.45
N ASP A 356 -17.65 -6.09 8.01
CA ASP A 356 -18.77 -6.82 7.37
C ASP A 356 -18.44 -7.31 5.94
N SER A 357 -17.23 -7.85 5.73
CA SER A 357 -16.75 -8.30 4.41
C SER A 357 -16.69 -7.22 3.33
N LYS A 358 -16.73 -5.95 3.71
CA LYS A 358 -16.61 -4.81 2.78
C LYS A 358 -15.19 -4.27 2.78
N LEU A 359 -14.73 -3.92 1.61
CA LEU A 359 -13.43 -3.34 1.33
C LEU A 359 -13.61 -2.04 0.54
N CYS A 360 -12.62 -1.16 0.64
CA CYS A 360 -12.45 -0.05 -0.29
C CYS A 360 -11.12 -0.24 -1.04
N VAL A 361 -11.18 -0.25 -2.38
CA VAL A 361 -10.00 -0.11 -3.23
C VAL A 361 -9.86 1.36 -3.58
N ALA A 362 -8.82 2.01 -3.08
CA ALA A 362 -8.53 3.41 -3.34
C ALA A 362 -7.28 3.55 -4.21
N LYS A 363 -7.41 4.22 -5.36
CA LYS A 363 -6.28 4.52 -6.26
C LYS A 363 -6.08 6.03 -6.37
N LEU A 364 -4.82 6.47 -6.25
CA LEU A 364 -4.42 7.87 -6.34
C LEU A 364 -3.75 8.11 -7.69
N TYR A 365 -4.25 9.12 -8.40
CA TYR A 365 -3.89 9.39 -9.78
C TYR A 365 -3.26 10.75 -9.93
N LYS A 366 -2.32 10.81 -10.88
CA LYS A 366 -1.77 12.03 -11.43
C LYS A 366 -1.99 12.03 -12.94
N VAL A 367 -2.56 13.12 -13.45
CA VAL A 367 -2.70 13.39 -14.88
C VAL A 367 -1.74 14.48 -15.23
N SER A 368 -0.81 14.19 -16.14
CA SER A 368 0.10 15.17 -16.71
C SER A 368 -0.31 15.46 -18.14
N ARG A 369 -0.53 16.74 -18.47
CA ARG A 369 -0.54 17.21 -19.85
C ARG A 369 0.88 17.66 -20.20
N ARG A 370 1.46 17.10 -21.25
CA ARG A 370 2.68 17.68 -21.83
C ARG A 370 2.28 18.89 -22.67
N GLY A 371 2.82 20.06 -22.35
CA GLY A 371 2.56 21.28 -23.12
C GLY A 371 2.93 21.13 -24.59
N THR A 372 2.22 21.83 -25.47
CA THR A 372 2.53 21.95 -26.89
C THR A 372 3.62 23.01 -27.10
N CYS A 373 4.85 22.75 -26.68
CA CYS A 373 5.97 23.64 -26.97
C CYS A 373 6.77 23.13 -28.17
N THR A 374 7.05 23.99 -29.14
CA THR A 374 7.85 23.69 -30.33
C THR A 374 9.36 23.85 -30.10
N GLU A 375 9.79 24.22 -28.90
CA GLU A 375 11.18 24.49 -28.55
C GLU A 375 11.72 23.49 -27.52
N TYR A 376 12.99 23.09 -27.69
CA TYR A 376 13.72 22.12 -26.86
C TYR A 376 13.89 22.57 -25.38
N CYS A 377 13.38 23.74 -24.99
CA CYS A 377 13.65 24.40 -23.72
C CYS A 377 12.47 24.32 -22.71
N CYS A 378 11.31 23.81 -23.11
CA CYS A 378 10.07 23.86 -22.30
C CYS A 378 9.84 22.55 -21.51
N ASP A 379 10.78 22.16 -20.65
CA ASP A 379 10.67 20.90 -19.88
C ASP A 379 9.87 21.03 -18.56
N PHE A 380 9.20 22.17 -18.30
CA PHE A 380 8.77 22.52 -16.93
C PHE A 380 7.33 22.98 -16.68
N GLU A 381 6.49 23.14 -17.70
CA GLU A 381 5.05 23.41 -17.47
C GLU A 381 4.21 22.19 -17.86
N SER A 382 4.24 21.17 -17.01
CA SER A 382 3.20 20.13 -17.05
C SER A 382 2.04 20.56 -16.15
N ASP A 383 0.85 20.73 -16.71
CA ASP A 383 -0.38 20.81 -15.91
C ASP A 383 -0.58 19.43 -15.26
N GLU A 384 -0.27 19.35 -13.96
CA GLU A 384 -0.45 18.14 -13.16
C GLU A 384 -1.74 18.24 -12.36
N ARG A 385 -2.71 17.39 -12.69
CA ARG A 385 -3.97 17.27 -11.94
C ARG A 385 -4.00 15.99 -11.15
N ASN A 386 -4.42 16.07 -9.90
CA ASN A 386 -4.56 14.91 -9.05
C ASN A 386 -6.04 14.57 -8.83
N PHE A 387 -6.34 13.28 -8.79
CA PHE A 387 -7.63 12.78 -8.35
C PHE A 387 -7.47 11.43 -7.63
N ALA A 388 -8.45 11.05 -6.84
CA ALA A 388 -8.53 9.71 -6.25
C ALA A 388 -9.79 9.01 -6.73
N VAL A 389 -9.74 7.69 -6.94
CA VAL A 389 -10.92 6.86 -7.22
C VAL A 389 -11.06 5.83 -6.12
N PHE A 390 -12.21 5.84 -5.46
CA PHE A 390 -12.57 4.92 -4.38
C PHE A 390 -13.64 3.98 -4.91
N THR A 391 -13.39 2.68 -4.82
CA THR A 391 -14.31 1.65 -5.29
C THR A 391 -14.73 0.78 -4.11
N GLY A 392 -16.04 0.71 -3.84
CA GLY A 392 -16.60 -0.22 -2.85
C GLY A 392 -16.54 -1.64 -3.38
N VAL A 393 -16.13 -2.57 -2.52
CA VAL A 393 -16.05 -4.00 -2.83
C VAL A 393 -16.68 -4.80 -1.70
N GLU A 394 -17.53 -5.75 -2.02
CA GLU A 394 -18.10 -6.70 -1.06
C GLU A 394 -17.64 -8.11 -1.42
N VAL A 395 -17.14 -8.83 -0.42
CA VAL A 395 -16.67 -10.20 -0.58
C VAL A 395 -17.71 -11.15 0.00
N VAL A 396 -18.13 -12.12 -0.79
CA VAL A 396 -19.13 -13.11 -0.38
C VAL A 396 -18.60 -14.52 -0.63
N ARG A 397 -19.03 -15.48 0.18
CA ARG A 397 -18.85 -16.91 -0.09
C ARG A 397 -20.15 -17.48 -0.61
N SER A 398 -20.07 -18.28 -1.67
CA SER A 398 -21.21 -19.04 -2.17
C SER A 398 -21.51 -20.25 -1.27
N HIS A 399 -22.59 -20.97 -1.58
CA HIS A 399 -22.92 -22.22 -0.88
C HIS A 399 -21.85 -23.31 -1.04
N ASP A 400 -21.04 -23.24 -2.11
CA ASP A 400 -19.96 -24.18 -2.40
C ASP A 400 -18.60 -23.71 -1.84
N ASP A 401 -18.62 -22.75 -0.91
CA ASP A 401 -17.44 -22.06 -0.35
C ASP A 401 -16.58 -21.32 -1.40
N GLU A 402 -17.13 -21.09 -2.58
CA GLU A 402 -16.48 -20.31 -3.63
C GLU A 402 -16.49 -18.82 -3.23
N LEU A 403 -15.31 -18.22 -3.13
CA LEU A 403 -15.17 -16.79 -2.88
C LEU A 403 -15.61 -16.01 -4.12
N ARG A 404 -16.41 -14.97 -3.94
CA ARG A 404 -16.78 -14.02 -5.00
C ARG A 404 -16.53 -12.60 -4.52
N ILE A 405 -15.88 -11.83 -5.38
CA ILE A 405 -15.58 -10.42 -5.17
C ILE A 405 -16.57 -9.62 -6.01
N ILE A 406 -17.46 -8.90 -5.34
CA ILE A 406 -18.49 -8.06 -5.97
C ILE A 406 -18.00 -6.61 -5.94
N ARG A 407 -17.89 -6.01 -7.12
CA ARG A 407 -17.60 -4.58 -7.25
C ARG A 407 -18.89 -3.78 -7.10
N HIS A 408 -18.85 -2.70 -6.33
CA HIS A 408 -19.94 -1.74 -6.17
C HIS A 408 -19.58 -0.42 -6.88
N LYS A 409 -20.01 0.72 -6.33
CA LYS A 409 -19.85 2.04 -6.94
C LYS A 409 -18.40 2.48 -6.88
N SER A 410 -18.02 3.28 -7.87
CA SER A 410 -16.73 3.97 -7.92
C SER A 410 -16.97 5.47 -7.85
N GLN A 411 -16.30 6.17 -6.94
CA GLN A 411 -16.38 7.63 -6.80
C GLN A 411 -15.03 8.26 -7.05
N ARG A 412 -15.00 9.35 -7.84
CA ARG A 412 -13.82 10.16 -8.14
C ARG A 412 -13.85 11.45 -7.32
N TYR A 413 -12.76 11.70 -6.61
CA TYR A 413 -12.51 12.95 -5.88
C TYR A 413 -11.42 13.74 -6.60
N SER A 414 -11.77 14.91 -7.14
CA SER A 414 -10.83 15.78 -7.84
C SER A 414 -10.10 16.73 -6.88
N PHE A 415 -8.77 16.75 -6.95
CA PHE A 415 -7.90 17.66 -6.18
C PHE A 415 -7.36 18.82 -7.03
N GLY A 416 -7.59 18.76 -8.35
CA GLY A 416 -7.04 19.72 -9.31
C GLY A 416 -5.52 19.78 -9.26
N GLU A 417 -4.97 20.95 -9.57
CA GLU A 417 -3.52 21.23 -9.53
C GLU A 417 -3.03 21.65 -8.13
N ARG A 418 -3.96 21.98 -7.23
CA ARG A 418 -3.62 22.62 -5.95
C ARG A 418 -3.20 21.62 -4.88
N TYR A 419 -3.72 20.41 -4.93
CA TYR A 419 -3.61 19.46 -3.83
C TYR A 419 -3.14 18.10 -4.34
N ILE A 420 -2.36 17.41 -3.50
CA ILE A 420 -1.79 16.09 -3.79
C ILE A 420 -2.24 15.15 -2.66
N PRO A 421 -3.08 14.15 -2.93
CA PRO A 421 -3.36 13.10 -1.97
C PRO A 421 -2.13 12.20 -1.79
N THR A 422 -1.89 11.73 -0.57
CA THR A 422 -0.69 10.93 -0.24
C THR A 422 -1.03 9.53 0.24
N SER A 423 -2.12 9.37 0.99
CA SER A 423 -2.51 8.08 1.56
C SER A 423 -4.01 8.02 1.86
N VAL A 424 -4.51 6.79 1.97
CA VAL A 424 -5.87 6.48 2.43
C VAL A 424 -5.77 5.46 3.55
N LEU A 425 -6.35 5.80 4.71
CA LEU A 425 -6.17 5.11 5.98
C LEU A 425 -7.42 4.40 6.47
#